data_AF-A0A2G8I9J0-F1
#
_entry.id   AF-A0A2G8I9J0-F1
#
_cell.length_a   1.000
_cell.length_b   1.000
_cell.length_c   1.000
_cell.angle_alpha   90.00
_cell.angle_beta   90.00
_cell.angle_gamma   90.00
#
_symmetry.space_group_name_H-M   'P 1'
#
loop_
_entity.id
_entity.type
_entity.pdbx_description
1 polymer ?
#
loop_
_entity_poly.entity_id
_entity_poly.type
_entity_poly.pdbx_seq_one_letter_code
_entity_poly.pdbx_strand_id
1 'polypeptide(L)'
;MEFKVMQKRIEADMNGIVIINGFVHVVTYKADISDPKNAKVLLFHDHVAKCTHDDVADESCAADYGHNGSTFTDGHWNSIPDIEGQTAAYKGVRDIYFAIERGELILE
;
A
#
# COMPACT_ATOMS: atom_id res chain seq x y z
N MET A 1 4.37 28.00 -34.69
CA MET A 1 4.14 28.30 -33.26
C MET A 1 3.76 26.99 -32.60
N GLU A 2 4.65 26.40 -31.80
CA GLU A 2 4.34 25.17 -31.06
C GLU A 2 3.72 25.56 -29.72
N PHE A 3 2.54 25.04 -29.43
CA PHE A 3 1.90 25.21 -28.13
C PHE A 3 2.30 24.03 -27.24
N LYS A 4 3.01 24.29 -26.15
CA LYS A 4 3.31 23.29 -25.14
C LYS A 4 2.07 23.13 -24.26
N VAL A 5 1.29 22.08 -24.50
CA VAL A 5 0.19 21.69 -23.60
C VAL A 5 0.83 21.13 -22.33
N MET A 6 0.67 21.83 -21.21
CA MET A 6 1.03 21.29 -19.90
C MET A 6 -0.15 20.51 -19.36
N GLN A 7 -0.02 19.18 -19.30
CA GLN A 7 -1.03 18.35 -18.66
C GLN A 7 -1.05 18.68 -17.17
N LYS A 8 -2.24 19.02 -16.66
CA LYS A 8 -2.43 19.31 -15.24
C LYS A 8 -2.25 18.00 -14.45
N ARG A 9 -1.49 18.07 -13.36
CA ARG A 9 -1.33 16.98 -12.42
C ARG A 9 -2.69 16.58 -11.83
N ILE A 10 -3.00 15.30 -11.81
CA ILE A 10 -4.18 14.72 -11.17
C ILE A 10 -3.69 13.89 -9.98
N GLU A 11 -4.11 14.26 -8.78
CA GLU A 11 -3.76 13.54 -7.55
C GLU A 11 -5.01 12.81 -7.02
N ALA A 12 -4.81 11.61 -6.48
CA ALA A 12 -5.82 10.84 -5.78
C ALA A 12 -5.35 10.54 -4.36
N ASP A 13 -6.28 10.66 -3.41
CA ASP A 13 -6.13 10.26 -2.01
C ASP A 13 -7.14 9.12 -1.76
N MET A 14 -6.65 7.94 -1.40
CA MET A 14 -7.44 6.71 -1.33
C MET A 14 -7.19 5.97 -0.02
N ASN A 15 -8.25 5.35 0.50
CA ASN A 15 -8.21 4.42 1.62
C ASN A 15 -8.88 3.11 1.19
N GLY A 16 -8.38 1.97 1.65
CA GLY A 16 -9.03 0.69 1.37
C GLY A 16 -8.47 -0.45 2.19
N ILE A 17 -9.15 -1.59 2.11
CA ILE A 17 -8.77 -2.82 2.80
C ILE A 17 -8.43 -3.88 1.75
N VAL A 18 -7.29 -4.53 1.90
CA VAL A 18 -6.84 -5.63 1.04
C VAL A 18 -6.48 -6.83 1.92
N ILE A 19 -6.94 -8.02 1.57
CA ILE A 19 -6.56 -9.26 2.25
C ILE A 19 -5.67 -10.06 1.31
N ILE A 20 -4.42 -10.24 1.69
CA ILE A 20 -3.41 -10.92 0.87
C ILE A 20 -2.40 -11.63 1.76
N ASN A 21 -1.91 -12.79 1.31
CA ASN A 21 -0.88 -13.58 2.01
C ASN A 21 -1.21 -13.94 3.48
N GLY A 22 -2.48 -13.98 3.86
CA GLY A 22 -2.89 -14.25 5.25
C GLY A 22 -2.79 -13.04 6.19
N PHE A 23 -2.77 -11.83 5.63
CA PHE A 23 -2.78 -10.57 6.37
C PHE A 23 -3.87 -9.65 5.85
N VAL A 24 -4.43 -8.85 6.76
CA VAL A 24 -5.30 -7.72 6.44
C VAL A 24 -4.42 -6.48 6.33
N HIS A 25 -4.57 -5.75 5.23
CA HIS A 25 -3.84 -4.53 4.92
C HIS A 25 -4.84 -3.38 4.84
N VAL A 26 -4.77 -2.43 5.78
CA VAL A 26 -5.53 -1.19 5.75
C VAL A 26 -4.65 -0.11 5.17
N VAL A 27 -4.87 0.19 3.89
CA VAL A 27 -3.98 1.00 3.08
C VAL A 27 -4.53 2.40 2.91
N THR A 28 -3.68 3.39 3.15
CA THR A 28 -3.93 4.81 2.86
C THR A 28 -2.82 5.29 1.93
N TYR A 29 -3.17 5.87 0.79
CA TYR A 29 -2.15 6.40 -0.13
C TYR A 29 -2.58 7.67 -0.84
N LYS A 30 -1.54 8.42 -1.25
CA LYS A 30 -1.65 9.53 -2.17
C LYS A 30 -0.81 9.26 -3.42
N ALA A 31 -1.41 9.36 -4.61
CA ALA A 31 -0.71 9.13 -5.86
C ALA A 31 -1.02 10.19 -6.91
N ASP A 32 -0.04 10.46 -7.78
CA ASP A 32 -0.23 11.17 -9.04
C ASP A 32 -0.71 10.17 -10.10
N ILE A 33 -1.95 10.33 -10.55
CA ILE A 33 -2.63 9.45 -11.51
C ILE A 33 -2.80 10.11 -12.88
N SER A 34 -1.98 11.13 -13.19
CA SER A 34 -2.01 11.81 -14.49
C SER A 34 -1.77 10.85 -15.67
N ASP A 35 -1.02 9.78 -15.43
CA ASP A 35 -0.92 8.58 -16.28
C ASP A 35 -1.50 7.38 -15.51
N PRO A 36 -2.76 6.99 -15.75
CA PRO A 36 -3.44 5.96 -14.97
C PRO A 36 -2.77 4.59 -14.99
N LYS A 37 -1.89 4.29 -15.96
CA LYS A 37 -1.15 3.01 -16.04
C LYS A 37 0.28 3.09 -15.50
N ASN A 38 0.64 4.26 -14.98
CA ASN A 38 1.95 4.56 -14.44
C ASN A 38 1.80 5.64 -13.36
N ALA A 39 0.94 5.34 -12.38
CA ALA A 39 0.71 6.24 -11.27
C ALA A 39 1.98 6.36 -10.43
N LYS A 40 2.25 7.55 -9.91
CA LYS A 40 3.38 7.77 -9.01
C LYS A 40 2.88 7.93 -7.59
N VAL A 41 3.15 6.95 -6.74
CA VAL A 41 2.83 7.05 -5.32
C VAL A 41 3.73 8.11 -4.66
N LEU A 42 3.09 9.02 -3.93
CA LEU A 42 3.73 10.14 -3.25
C LEU A 42 3.85 9.89 -1.75
N LEU A 43 2.79 9.31 -1.19
CA LEU A 43 2.71 8.86 0.19
C LEU A 43 1.95 7.54 0.19
N PHE A 44 2.41 6.62 1.02
CA PHE A 44 1.78 5.34 1.22
C PHE A 44 1.95 4.97 2.69
N HIS A 45 0.88 4.45 3.26
CA HIS A 45 0.82 3.90 4.58
C HIS A 45 -0.02 2.62 4.52
N ASP A 46 0.46 1.57 5.16
CA ASP A 46 -0.19 0.28 5.21
C ASP A 46 -0.12 -0.25 6.64
N HIS A 47 -1.28 -0.32 7.28
CA HIS A 47 -1.44 -0.95 8.56
C HIS A 47 -1.76 -2.44 8.33
N VAL A 48 -0.82 -3.30 8.69
CA VAL A 48 -0.85 -4.72 8.41
C VAL A 48 -1.11 -5.48 9.69
N ALA A 49 -2.14 -6.32 9.70
CA ALA A 49 -2.46 -7.19 10.83
C ALA A 49 -2.60 -8.64 10.37
N LYS A 50 -2.16 -9.59 11.20
CA LYS A 50 -2.33 -11.02 10.90
C LYS A 50 -3.81 -11.34 10.75
N CYS A 51 -4.15 -12.08 9.69
CA CYS A 51 -5.51 -12.49 9.45
C CYS A 51 -5.88 -13.67 10.37
N THR A 52 -7.02 -13.57 11.04
CA THR A 52 -7.64 -14.68 11.76
C THR A 52 -8.58 -15.47 10.84
N HIS A 53 -9.22 -16.54 11.34
CA HIS A 53 -10.04 -17.45 10.54
C HIS A 53 -11.22 -16.80 9.79
N ASP A 54 -11.64 -15.61 10.23
CA ASP A 54 -12.81 -14.90 9.70
C ASP A 54 -12.46 -13.59 8.96
N ASP A 55 -11.26 -13.49 8.39
CA ASP A 55 -10.80 -12.26 7.71
C ASP A 55 -10.73 -11.03 8.64
N VAL A 56 -10.67 -11.28 9.95
CA VAL A 56 -10.55 -10.26 10.99
C VAL A 56 -9.09 -10.04 11.33
N ALA A 57 -8.69 -8.78 11.40
CA ALA A 57 -7.38 -8.33 11.83
C ALA A 57 -7.11 -8.70 13.30
N ASP A 58 -6.03 -9.45 13.55
CA ASP A 58 -5.45 -9.61 14.88
C ASP A 58 -4.51 -8.43 15.19
N GLU A 59 -5.08 -7.40 15.79
CA GLU A 59 -4.37 -6.17 16.18
C GLU A 59 -3.21 -6.40 17.18
N SER A 60 -3.20 -7.54 17.87
CA SER A 60 -2.07 -7.90 18.73
C SER A 60 -0.82 -8.23 17.90
N CYS A 61 -1.00 -8.68 16.66
CA CYS A 61 0.03 -9.01 15.69
C CYS A 61 -0.12 -8.10 14.46
N ALA A 62 0.15 -6.81 14.68
CA ALA A 62 0.08 -5.78 13.66
C ALA A 62 1.34 -4.91 13.58
N ALA A 63 1.55 -4.27 12.43
CA ALA A 63 2.64 -3.33 12.15
C ALA A 63 2.23 -2.27 11.12
N ASP A 64 2.85 -1.09 11.22
CA ASP A 64 2.67 0.00 10.27
C ASP A 64 3.86 0.13 9.32
N TYR A 65 3.60 0.05 8.02
CA TYR A 65 4.57 0.30 6.97
C TYR A 65 4.24 1.62 6.25
N GLY A 66 5.29 2.31 5.78
CA GLY A 66 5.14 3.55 5.03
C GLY A 66 6.09 3.62 3.84
N HIS A 67 5.75 4.46 2.87
CA HIS A 67 6.63 4.84 1.77
C HIS A 67 6.45 6.33 1.45
N ASN A 68 7.55 7.08 1.40
CA ASN A 68 7.55 8.54 1.14
C ASN A 68 7.91 8.89 -0.32
N GLY A 69 7.77 7.92 -1.23
CA GLY A 69 8.17 8.04 -2.64
C GLY A 69 9.65 7.73 -2.91
N SER A 70 10.45 7.42 -1.89
CA SER A 70 11.86 7.01 -2.06
C SER A 70 12.18 5.66 -1.40
N THR A 71 11.79 5.48 -0.14
CA THR A 71 12.15 4.29 0.66
C THR A 71 10.98 3.81 1.50
N PHE A 72 10.92 2.50 1.72
CA PHE A 72 9.98 1.91 2.69
C PHE A 72 10.51 2.11 4.10
N THR A 73 9.61 2.35 5.04
CA THR A 73 9.92 2.24 6.47
C THR A 73 9.76 0.79 6.91
N ASP A 74 10.54 0.40 7.90
CA ASP A 74 10.39 -0.92 8.53
C ASP A 74 9.15 -0.92 9.43
N GLY A 75 8.37 -2.00 9.38
CA GLY A 75 7.19 -2.19 10.20
C GLY A 75 7.57 -2.39 11.66
N HIS A 76 7.06 -1.53 12.55
CA HIS A 76 7.19 -1.70 13.99
C HIS A 76 6.08 -2.63 14.50
N TRP A 77 6.37 -3.93 14.57
CA TRP A 77 5.40 -4.93 15.02
C TRP A 77 5.11 -4.82 16.52
N ASN A 78 3.82 -4.84 16.89
CA ASN A 78 3.37 -4.96 18.27
C ASN A 78 3.74 -6.33 18.85
N SER A 79 3.44 -7.39 18.09
CA SER A 79 3.90 -8.75 18.33
C SER A 79 4.39 -9.31 17.01
N ILE A 80 5.65 -9.74 17.02
CA ILE A 80 6.36 -10.15 15.81
C ILE A 80 5.84 -11.54 15.39
N PRO A 81 5.27 -11.70 14.17
CA PRO A 81 4.92 -13.02 13.65
C PRO A 81 6.18 -13.85 13.41
N ASP A 82 6.01 -15.15 13.15
CA ASP A 82 7.15 -15.96 12.70
C ASP A 82 7.79 -15.39 11.41
N ILE A 83 8.99 -15.85 11.08
CA ILE A 83 9.77 -15.28 9.99
C ILE A 83 9.09 -15.43 8.62
N GLU A 84 8.32 -16.49 8.43
CA GLU A 84 7.53 -16.71 7.21
C GLU A 84 6.39 -15.71 7.14
N GLY A 85 5.68 -15.47 8.25
CA GLY A 85 4.63 -14.47 8.38
C GLY A 85 5.13 -13.04 8.16
N GLN A 86 6.28 -12.67 8.74
CA GLN A 86 6.88 -11.35 8.47
C GLN A 86 7.22 -11.15 6.99
N THR A 87 7.77 -12.19 6.36
CA THR A 87 8.10 -12.16 4.93
C THR A 87 6.84 -12.05 4.07
N ALA A 88 5.78 -12.77 4.43
CA ALA A 88 4.51 -12.75 3.74
C ALA A 88 3.79 -11.40 3.84
N ALA A 89 3.76 -10.81 5.04
CA ALA A 89 3.24 -9.47 5.30
C ALA A 89 3.99 -8.42 4.47
N TYR A 90 5.32 -8.38 4.56
CA TYR A 90 6.12 -7.39 3.81
C TYR A 90 6.00 -7.57 2.29
N LYS A 91 5.86 -8.82 1.81
CA LYS A 91 5.56 -9.08 0.40
C LYS A 91 4.20 -8.47 0.01
N GLY A 92 3.18 -8.61 0.86
CA GLY A 92 1.86 -8.00 0.65
C GLY A 92 1.94 -6.47 0.50
N VAL A 93 2.65 -5.81 1.43
CA VAL A 93 2.90 -4.36 1.40
C VAL A 93 3.48 -3.93 0.04
N ARG A 94 4.51 -4.66 -0.44
CA ARG A 94 5.20 -4.36 -1.69
C ARG A 94 4.33 -4.62 -2.92
N ASP A 95 3.61 -5.73 -2.93
CA ASP A 95 2.72 -6.10 -4.04
C ASP A 95 1.60 -5.06 -4.21
N ILE A 96 1.00 -4.60 -3.10
CA ILE A 96 -0.03 -3.56 -3.10
C ILE A 96 0.54 -2.24 -3.62
N TYR A 97 1.67 -1.78 -3.07
CA TYR A 97 2.32 -0.54 -3.51
C TYR A 97 2.57 -0.53 -5.02
N PHE A 98 3.15 -1.60 -5.56
CA PHE A 98 3.45 -1.66 -6.99
C PHE A 98 2.22 -1.88 -7.86
N ALA A 99 1.16 -2.53 -7.35
CA ALA A 99 -0.11 -2.59 -8.07
C ALA A 99 -0.74 -1.20 -8.20
N ILE A 100 -0.62 -0.34 -7.17
CA ILE A 100 -1.03 1.07 -7.25
C ILE A 100 -0.22 1.80 -8.32
N GLU A 101 1.12 1.68 -8.33
CA GLU A 101 1.96 2.35 -9.34
C GLU A 101 1.65 1.89 -10.77
N ARG A 102 1.27 0.64 -10.96
CA ARG A 102 0.84 0.11 -12.27
C ARG A 102 -0.60 0.47 -12.65
N GLY A 103 -1.37 1.08 -11.73
CA GLY A 103 -2.79 1.35 -11.92
C GLY A 103 -3.66 0.09 -11.98
N GLU A 104 -3.19 -1.01 -11.40
CA GLU A 104 -3.87 -2.31 -11.37
C GLU A 104 -4.75 -2.50 -10.14
N LEU A 105 -4.62 -1.61 -9.14
CA LEU A 105 -5.40 -1.64 -7.91
C LEU A 105 -6.37 -0.47 -7.89
N ILE A 106 -7.66 -0.80 -7.74
CA ILE A 106 -8.72 0.16 -7.44
C ILE A 106 -9.21 -0.21 -6.04
N LEU A 107 -8.93 0.64 -5.07
CA LEU A 107 -9.52 0.52 -3.73
C LEU A 107 -10.92 1.16 -3.79
N GLU A 108 -11.94 0.41 -3.40
CA GLU A 108 -13.33 0.89 -3.26
C GLU A 108 -13.65 1.27 -1.82
#